data_AF-A0A7S0ZW97-F1
#
_entry.id   AF-A0A7S0ZW97-F1
#
_cell.length_a   1.000
_cell.length_b   1.000
_cell.length_c   1.000
_cell.angle_alpha   90.00
_cell.angle_beta   90.00
_cell.angle_gamma   90.00
#
_symmetry.space_group_name_H-M   'P 1'
#
loop_
_entity.id
_entity.type
_entity.pdbx_description
1 polymer ?
#
loop_
_entity_poly.entity_id
_entity_poly.type
_entity_poly.pdbx_seq_one_letter_code
_entity_poly.pdbx_strand_id
1 'polypeptide(L)'
;QNTIVQVVSLFQLASVPQARHDHPWCSLRKALFDECNCIDRSPSGTGNVSDVQLARLAATVSEFNERIRSVALDFSSPRPDFAVVEATAVREDPVPNFSFLSELDCFHPSADAHQTLATSLWNGLFSDDRAPQPLDPADGPFCPTPKTVLYTASKAAPSKSTTV
;
A
#
# COMPACT_ATOMS: atom_id res chain seq x y z
N GLN A 1 17.95 -21.90 6.35
CA GLN A 1 16.69 -21.59 5.65
C GLN A 1 16.84 -20.17 5.13
N ASN A 2 16.49 -19.91 3.87
CA ASN A 2 16.58 -18.57 3.30
C ASN A 2 15.21 -17.89 3.43
N THR A 3 15.16 -16.66 3.93
CA THR A 3 13.90 -15.96 4.23
C THR A 3 13.90 -14.56 3.63
N ILE A 4 12.79 -14.18 3.01
CA ILE A 4 12.54 -12.82 2.54
C ILE A 4 11.30 -12.30 3.25
N VAL A 5 11.39 -11.11 3.82
CA VAL A 5 10.29 -10.40 4.45
C VAL A 5 9.94 -9.20 3.57
N GLN A 6 8.73 -9.19 3.01
CA GLN A 6 8.19 -8.02 2.33
C GLN A 6 7.42 -7.17 3.34
N VAL A 7 7.84 -5.92 3.54
CA VAL A 7 7.11 -4.94 4.34
C VAL A 7 6.35 -4.05 3.37
N VAL A 8 5.03 -4.22 3.34
CA VAL A 8 4.16 -3.58 2.34
C VAL A 8 3.83 -2.16 2.77
N SER A 9 4.08 -1.19 1.89
CA SER A 9 3.67 0.20 2.09
C SER A 9 2.16 0.36 2.06
N LEU A 10 1.65 1.35 2.77
CA LEU A 10 0.25 1.74 2.79
C LEU A 10 -0.12 2.56 1.54
N PHE A 11 -1.31 2.28 1.02
CA PHE A 11 -1.99 3.13 0.04
C PHE A 11 -2.59 4.37 0.71
N GLN A 12 -2.99 5.34 -0.10
CA GLN A 12 -3.55 6.60 0.38
C GLN A 12 -4.97 6.40 0.91
N LEU A 13 -5.10 6.06 2.19
CA LEU A 13 -6.39 5.81 2.84
C LEU A 13 -7.34 7.02 2.78
N ALA A 14 -6.81 8.25 2.72
CA ALA A 14 -7.61 9.47 2.60
C ALA A 14 -8.40 9.58 1.29
N SER A 15 -8.12 8.72 0.30
CA SER A 15 -8.85 8.67 -0.98
C SER A 15 -10.14 7.83 -0.93
N VAL A 16 -10.33 6.99 0.09
CA VAL A 16 -11.52 6.11 0.20
C VAL A 16 -12.84 6.88 0.14
N PRO A 17 -13.03 8.02 0.83
CA PRO A 17 -14.26 8.81 0.71
C PRO A 17 -14.58 9.24 -0.73
N GLN A 18 -13.55 9.60 -1.51
CA GLN A 18 -13.71 9.97 -2.91
C GLN A 18 -14.07 8.74 -3.77
N ALA A 19 -13.42 7.61 -3.55
CA ALA A 19 -13.66 6.39 -4.31
C ALA A 19 -15.10 5.86 -4.19
N ARG A 20 -15.80 6.11 -3.07
CA ARG A 20 -17.18 5.67 -2.83
C ARG A 20 -18.23 6.78 -2.84
N HIS A 21 -17.85 8.01 -3.16
CA HIS A 21 -18.70 9.20 -3.10
C HIS A 21 -20.03 9.04 -3.87
N ASP A 22 -19.97 8.46 -5.07
CA ASP A 22 -21.12 8.34 -5.98
C ASP A 22 -22.01 7.11 -5.72
N HIS A 23 -21.82 6.40 -4.60
CA HIS A 23 -22.53 5.17 -4.28
C HIS A 23 -23.45 5.34 -3.05
N PRO A 24 -24.77 5.60 -3.23
CA PRO A 24 -25.70 5.90 -2.13
C PRO A 24 -25.77 4.82 -1.04
N TRP A 25 -25.57 3.55 -1.42
CA TRP A 25 -25.48 2.44 -0.49
C TRP A 25 -24.35 2.60 0.53
N CYS A 26 -23.23 3.21 0.15
CA CYS A 26 -22.10 3.42 1.04
C CYS A 26 -22.37 4.46 2.12
N SER A 27 -23.25 5.44 1.85
CA SER A 27 -23.72 6.37 2.89
C SER A 27 -24.54 5.64 3.96
N LEU A 28 -25.38 4.68 3.56
CA LEU A 28 -26.12 3.84 4.50
C LEU A 28 -25.18 2.90 5.26
N ARG A 29 -24.23 2.26 4.56
CA ARG A 29 -23.26 1.36 5.20
C ARG A 29 -22.38 2.08 6.20
N LYS A 30 -21.84 3.26 5.86
CA LYS A 30 -21.09 4.12 6.79
C LYS A 30 -21.88 4.46 8.07
N ALA A 31 -23.20 4.61 7.98
CA ALA A 31 -24.04 4.87 9.15
C ALA A 31 -24.20 3.63 10.06
N LEU A 32 -24.07 2.42 9.50
CA LEU A 32 -24.21 1.14 10.20
C LEU A 32 -22.86 0.58 10.67
N PHE A 33 -21.80 0.83 9.90
CA PHE A 33 -20.45 0.32 10.09
C PHE A 33 -19.48 1.49 10.07
N ASP A 34 -18.88 1.77 11.23
CA ASP A 34 -17.80 2.74 11.39
C ASP A 34 -16.47 2.02 11.21
N GLU A 35 -16.08 1.83 9.95
CA GLU A 35 -14.88 1.06 9.59
C GLU A 35 -13.62 1.83 9.97
N CYS A 36 -13.62 3.15 9.77
CA CYS A 36 -12.51 3.99 10.19
C CYS A 36 -12.96 5.39 10.58
N ASN A 37 -12.87 5.68 11.89
CA ASN A 37 -13.19 7.00 12.45
C ASN A 37 -12.55 8.18 11.69
N CYS A 38 -11.35 8.01 11.14
CA CYS A 38 -10.64 9.06 10.42
C CYS A 38 -11.29 9.45 9.08
N ILE A 39 -12.14 8.60 8.50
CA ILE A 39 -12.87 8.85 7.23
C ILE A 39 -14.40 8.77 7.40
N ASP A 40 -14.88 8.16 8.48
CA ASP A 40 -16.31 7.95 8.74
C ASP A 40 -16.87 8.97 9.72
N ARG A 41 -16.09 9.40 10.72
CA ARG A 41 -16.59 10.32 11.75
C ARG A 41 -15.99 11.71 11.65
N SER A 42 -16.86 12.70 11.57
CA SER A 42 -16.48 14.09 11.79
C SER A 42 -16.22 14.35 13.29
N PRO A 43 -15.18 15.11 13.68
CA PRO A 43 -14.87 15.40 15.08
C PRO A 43 -15.97 16.18 15.79
N SER A 44 -16.76 16.95 15.03
CA SER A 44 -17.88 17.73 15.54
C SER A 44 -19.20 16.96 15.54
N GLY A 45 -19.22 15.70 15.08
CA GLY A 45 -20.46 14.93 14.90
C GLY A 45 -21.39 15.48 13.81
N THR A 46 -20.94 16.46 13.02
CA THR A 46 -21.74 17.24 12.06
C THR A 46 -21.87 16.58 10.68
N GLY A 47 -21.58 15.28 10.55
CA GLY A 47 -21.64 14.56 9.28
C GLY A 47 -20.28 14.32 8.64
N ASN A 48 -20.06 14.82 7.42
CA ASN A 48 -18.90 14.51 6.58
C ASN A 48 -17.56 14.93 7.20
N VAL A 49 -16.53 14.16 6.91
CA VAL A 49 -15.13 14.46 7.25
C VAL A 49 -14.66 15.70 6.52
N SER A 50 -13.86 16.53 7.19
CA SER A 50 -13.29 17.74 6.59
C SER A 50 -12.03 17.44 5.80
N ASP A 51 -11.72 18.29 4.81
CA ASP A 51 -10.48 18.20 4.04
C ASP A 51 -9.24 18.28 4.93
N VAL A 52 -9.30 19.06 6.01
CA VAL A 52 -8.21 19.15 7.01
C VAL A 52 -7.98 17.80 7.69
N GLN A 53 -9.05 17.06 8.00
CA GLN A 53 -8.91 15.72 8.58
C GLN A 53 -8.34 14.72 7.58
N LEU A 54 -8.80 14.75 6.33
CA LEU A 54 -8.26 13.90 5.27
C LEU A 54 -6.78 14.21 4.98
N ALA A 55 -6.39 15.49 4.98
CA ALA A 55 -5.01 15.91 4.84
C ALA A 55 -4.12 15.40 5.99
N ARG A 56 -4.64 15.42 7.24
CA ARG A 56 -3.92 14.85 8.40
C ARG A 56 -3.77 13.32 8.27
N LEU A 57 -4.81 12.64 7.81
CA LEU A 57 -4.73 11.20 7.54
C LEU A 57 -3.69 10.89 6.46
N ALA A 58 -3.70 11.65 5.35
CA ALA A 58 -2.72 11.50 4.28
C ALA A 58 -1.28 11.71 4.76
N ALA A 59 -1.04 12.74 5.58
CA ALA A 59 0.27 12.98 6.18
C ALA A 59 0.70 11.84 7.12
N THR A 60 -0.24 11.29 7.89
CA THR A 60 0.02 10.15 8.79
C THR A 60 0.39 8.89 8.00
N VAL A 61 -0.30 8.62 6.90
CA VAL A 61 0.01 7.50 6.00
C VAL A 61 1.41 7.65 5.41
N SER A 62 1.78 8.85 4.96
CA SER A 62 3.12 9.13 4.42
C SER A 62 4.21 8.93 5.50
N GLU A 63 3.99 9.41 6.73
CA GLU A 63 4.93 9.15 7.83
C GLU A 63 5.09 7.65 8.11
N PHE A 64 3.99 6.89 8.11
CA PHE A 64 4.04 5.45 8.33
C PHE A 64 4.81 4.73 7.22
N ASN A 65 4.64 5.15 5.97
CA ASN A 65 5.40 4.65 4.83
C ASN A 65 6.89 4.99 4.93
N GLU A 66 7.26 6.15 5.44
CA GLU A 66 8.67 6.47 5.75
C GLU A 66 9.23 5.55 6.85
N ARG A 67 8.43 5.20 7.86
CA ARG A 67 8.87 4.24 8.90
C ARG A 67 9.04 2.84 8.34
N ILE A 68 8.13 2.37 7.50
CA ILE A 68 8.23 1.08 6.79
C ILE A 68 9.53 1.03 5.97
N ARG A 69 9.80 2.09 5.20
CA ARG A 69 11.03 2.24 4.44
C ARG A 69 12.27 2.20 5.34
N SER A 70 12.25 2.94 6.45
CA SER A 70 13.35 2.93 7.42
C SER A 70 13.63 1.53 7.96
N VAL A 71 12.60 0.77 8.32
CA VAL A 71 12.74 -0.62 8.78
C VAL A 71 13.40 -1.47 7.71
N ALA A 72 12.98 -1.39 6.45
CA ALA A 72 13.62 -2.15 5.38
C ALA A 72 15.10 -1.75 5.18
N LEU A 73 15.42 -0.47 5.30
CA LEU A 73 16.79 0.05 5.17
C LEU A 73 17.73 -0.40 6.29
N ASP A 74 17.21 -0.66 7.50
CA ASP A 74 18.00 -1.21 8.61
C ASP A 74 18.53 -2.63 8.32
N PHE A 75 17.92 -3.34 7.35
CA PHE A 75 18.35 -4.66 6.87
C PHE A 75 18.97 -4.61 5.46
N SER A 76 19.41 -3.44 5.00
CA SER A 76 20.04 -3.26 3.68
C SER A 76 21.42 -3.91 3.55
N SER A 77 22.09 -4.22 4.67
CA SER A 77 23.36 -4.94 4.65
C SER A 77 23.18 -6.35 4.06
N PRO A 78 23.97 -6.75 3.05
CA PRO A 78 23.82 -8.06 2.41
C PRO A 78 23.96 -9.20 3.42
N ARG A 79 22.97 -10.11 3.43
CA ARG A 79 23.03 -11.37 4.16
C ARG A 79 22.63 -12.54 3.25
N PRO A 80 23.28 -13.71 3.37
CA PRO A 80 23.01 -14.85 2.49
C PRO A 80 21.70 -15.58 2.82
N ASP A 81 21.14 -15.37 4.01
CA ASP A 81 20.04 -16.16 4.57
C ASP A 81 18.76 -15.34 4.86
N PHE A 82 18.85 -14.01 4.85
CA PHE A 82 17.73 -13.14 5.23
C PHE A 82 17.74 -11.80 4.50
N ALA A 83 16.58 -11.35 4.04
CA ALA A 83 16.40 -10.00 3.51
C ALA A 83 15.06 -9.40 3.94
N VAL A 84 15.04 -8.08 4.13
CA VAL A 84 13.81 -7.29 4.29
C VAL A 84 13.73 -6.33 3.11
N VAL A 85 12.58 -6.32 2.45
CA VAL A 85 12.34 -5.48 1.28
C VAL A 85 11.08 -4.64 1.51
N GLU A 86 11.17 -3.34 1.26
CA GLU A 86 9.98 -2.50 1.12
C GLU A 86 9.28 -2.89 -0.18
N ALA A 87 8.00 -3.27 -0.09
CA ALA A 87 7.14 -3.45 -1.25
C ALA A 87 6.33 -2.17 -1.47
N THR A 88 6.64 -1.47 -2.55
CA THR A 88 6.16 -0.10 -2.85
C THR A 88 4.97 -0.07 -3.80
N ALA A 89 4.42 -1.25 -4.17
CA ALA A 89 3.38 -1.44 -5.17
C ALA A 89 2.14 -0.55 -5.04
N VAL A 90 1.83 -0.06 -3.83
CA VAL A 90 0.69 0.82 -3.56
C VAL A 90 1.09 2.03 -2.74
N ARG A 91 2.38 2.33 -2.65
CA ARG A 91 2.88 3.36 -1.75
C ARG A 91 2.29 4.72 -2.15
N GLU A 92 1.45 5.26 -1.26
CA GLU A 92 0.77 6.55 -1.44
C GLU A 92 -0.19 6.63 -2.64
N ASP A 93 -0.49 5.51 -3.29
CA ASP A 93 -1.43 5.48 -4.40
C ASP A 93 -2.88 5.67 -3.91
N PRO A 94 -3.70 6.48 -4.60
CA PRO A 94 -5.11 6.59 -4.29
C PRO A 94 -5.87 5.31 -4.67
N VAL A 95 -6.96 5.03 -3.96
CA VAL A 95 -7.93 4.01 -4.36
C VAL A 95 -8.54 4.45 -5.70
N PRO A 96 -8.38 3.68 -6.80
CA PRO A 96 -8.72 4.18 -8.13
C PRO A 96 -10.20 4.51 -8.32
N ASN A 97 -11.08 3.65 -7.82
CA ASN A 97 -12.53 3.81 -7.89
C ASN A 97 -13.21 2.78 -6.95
N PHE A 98 -14.55 2.81 -6.91
CA PHE A 98 -15.35 1.93 -6.05
C PHE A 98 -15.14 0.42 -6.29
N SER A 99 -14.79 -0.04 -7.49
CA SER A 99 -14.60 -1.47 -7.77
C SER A 99 -13.42 -2.08 -6.99
N PHE A 100 -12.53 -1.24 -6.47
CA PHE A 100 -11.45 -1.66 -5.58
C PHE A 100 -11.89 -1.83 -4.13
N LEU A 101 -13.14 -1.51 -3.80
CA LEU A 101 -13.70 -1.62 -2.46
C LEU A 101 -14.75 -2.74 -2.40
N SER A 102 -14.85 -3.38 -1.26
CA SER A 102 -15.88 -4.35 -0.94
C SER A 102 -17.26 -3.69 -0.95
N GLU A 103 -18.22 -4.25 -1.68
CA GLU A 103 -19.60 -3.75 -1.70
C GLU A 103 -20.33 -3.92 -0.35
N LEU A 104 -19.78 -4.77 0.54
CA LEU A 104 -20.37 -5.05 1.84
C LEU A 104 -20.19 -3.86 2.81
N ASP A 105 -18.98 -3.31 2.87
CA ASP A 105 -18.58 -2.28 3.84
C ASP A 105 -18.14 -0.95 3.18
N CYS A 106 -17.93 -0.94 1.86
CA CYS A 106 -17.40 0.20 1.12
C CYS A 106 -16.08 0.75 1.69
N PHE A 107 -15.22 -0.12 2.22
CA PHE A 107 -13.97 0.26 2.86
C PHE A 107 -12.83 -0.73 2.60
N HIS A 108 -13.03 -2.02 2.87
CA HIS A 108 -11.97 -3.02 2.68
C HIS A 108 -11.75 -3.28 1.19
N PRO A 109 -10.56 -3.75 0.77
CA PRO A 109 -10.32 -4.11 -0.61
C PRO A 109 -11.33 -5.15 -1.11
N SER A 110 -11.77 -5.00 -2.37
CA SER A 110 -12.56 -6.03 -3.05
C SER A 110 -11.71 -7.28 -3.33
N ALA A 111 -12.36 -8.38 -3.74
CA ALA A 111 -11.63 -9.57 -4.18
C ALA A 111 -10.68 -9.27 -5.36
N ASP A 112 -11.13 -8.44 -6.30
CA ASP A 112 -10.33 -8.01 -7.45
C ASP A 112 -9.14 -7.16 -6.99
N ALA A 113 -9.35 -6.20 -6.08
CA ALA A 113 -8.25 -5.40 -5.52
C ALA A 113 -7.22 -6.28 -4.79
N HIS A 114 -7.67 -7.29 -4.04
CA HIS A 114 -6.77 -8.26 -3.41
C HIS A 114 -5.96 -9.04 -4.45
N GLN A 115 -6.59 -9.47 -5.54
CA GLN A 115 -5.91 -10.18 -6.62
C GLN A 115 -4.87 -9.29 -7.33
N THR A 116 -5.25 -8.07 -7.70
CA THR A 116 -4.34 -7.11 -8.34
C THR A 116 -3.14 -6.77 -7.44
N LEU A 117 -3.39 -6.52 -6.14
CA LEU A 117 -2.33 -6.26 -5.17
C LEU A 117 -1.40 -7.48 -5.02
N ALA A 118 -1.95 -8.69 -4.91
CA ALA A 118 -1.17 -9.91 -4.80
C ALA A 118 -0.25 -10.11 -6.01
N THR A 119 -0.77 -9.88 -7.23
CA THR A 119 0.02 -9.92 -8.47
C THR A 119 1.14 -8.88 -8.45
N SER A 120 0.84 -7.64 -8.09
CA SER A 120 1.85 -6.56 -8.06
C SER A 120 2.96 -6.84 -7.03
N LEU A 121 2.60 -7.30 -5.82
CA LEU A 121 3.56 -7.68 -4.79
C LEU A 121 4.44 -8.88 -5.23
N TRP A 122 3.85 -9.84 -5.92
CA TRP A 122 4.58 -10.99 -6.46
C TRP A 122 5.56 -10.56 -7.56
N ASN A 123 5.10 -9.76 -8.53
CA ASN A 123 5.91 -9.28 -9.64
C ASN A 123 7.05 -8.38 -9.17
N GLY A 124 6.80 -7.57 -8.14
CA GLY A 124 7.80 -6.67 -7.54
C GLY A 124 9.03 -7.39 -6.95
N LEU A 125 8.90 -8.65 -6.52
CA LEU A 125 10.05 -9.44 -6.07
C LEU A 125 11.09 -9.69 -7.18
N PHE A 126 10.66 -9.63 -8.44
CA PHE A 126 11.47 -9.93 -9.63
C PHE A 126 11.91 -8.68 -10.39
N SER A 127 11.68 -7.49 -9.81
CA SER A 127 12.10 -6.20 -10.38
C SER A 127 13.24 -5.58 -9.57
N ASP A 128 14.27 -5.06 -10.26
CA ASP A 128 15.31 -4.21 -9.65
C ASP A 128 14.87 -2.74 -9.53
N ASP A 129 13.82 -2.36 -10.28
CA ASP A 129 13.10 -1.11 -10.13
C ASP A 129 11.97 -1.27 -9.11
N ARG A 130 12.08 -0.48 -8.03
CA ARG A 130 11.12 -0.46 -6.92
C ARG A 130 10.39 0.88 -6.82
N ALA A 131 10.39 1.68 -7.88
CA ALA A 131 9.50 2.82 -7.96
C ALA A 131 8.04 2.34 -7.80
N PRO A 132 7.19 3.08 -7.06
CA PRO A 132 5.76 2.84 -7.07
C PRO A 132 5.24 2.85 -8.52
N GLN A 133 4.41 1.86 -8.86
CA GLN A 133 3.75 1.76 -10.15
C GLN A 133 2.25 1.64 -9.92
N PRO A 134 1.40 2.32 -10.70
CA PRO A 134 -0.04 2.17 -10.58
C PRO A 134 -0.45 0.71 -10.71
N LEU A 135 -1.43 0.29 -9.89
CA LEU A 135 -2.03 -1.03 -10.01
C LEU A 135 -2.76 -1.18 -11.36
N ASP A 136 -2.40 -2.22 -12.13
CA ASP A 136 -3.12 -2.59 -13.34
C ASP A 136 -3.84 -3.95 -13.15
N PRO A 137 -5.19 -3.98 -13.13
CA PRO A 137 -5.95 -5.23 -13.07
C PRO A 137 -5.70 -6.19 -14.24
N ALA A 138 -5.15 -5.71 -15.36
CA ALA A 138 -4.78 -6.54 -16.50
C ALA A 138 -3.46 -7.29 -16.29
N ASP A 139 -2.67 -6.92 -15.27
CA ASP A 139 -1.41 -7.61 -14.99
C ASP A 139 -1.64 -9.04 -14.52
N GLY A 140 -0.87 -9.95 -15.14
CA GLY A 140 -0.77 -11.34 -14.73
C GLY A 140 0.40 -11.59 -13.77
N PRO A 141 0.36 -12.68 -12.98
CA PRO A 141 1.50 -13.08 -12.17
C PRO A 141 2.68 -13.47 -13.06
N PHE A 142 3.86 -12.93 -12.73
CA PHE A 142 5.12 -13.28 -13.36
C PHE A 142 5.43 -14.76 -13.12
N CYS A 143 5.87 -15.47 -14.15
CA CYS A 143 6.22 -16.89 -14.09
C CYS A 143 7.75 -17.07 -14.02
N PRO A 144 8.33 -17.44 -12.85
CA PRO A 144 9.77 -17.61 -12.71
C PRO A 144 10.33 -18.76 -13.55
N THR A 145 11.57 -18.62 -13.96
CA THR A 145 12.38 -19.66 -14.60
C THR A 145 13.54 -20.06 -13.68
N PRO A 146 14.29 -21.13 -13.99
CA PRO A 146 15.49 -21.48 -13.22
C PRO A 146 16.59 -20.39 -13.19
N LYS A 147 16.50 -19.37 -14.07
CA LYS A 147 17.44 -18.24 -14.11
C LYS A 147 16.91 -17.00 -13.38
N THR A 148 15.66 -17.02 -12.93
CA THR A 148 15.03 -15.90 -12.24
C THR A 148 15.66 -15.71 -10.85
N VAL A 149 15.89 -14.46 -10.49
CA VAL A 149 16.40 -14.06 -9.17
C VAL A 149 15.38 -13.20 -8.44
N LEU A 150 15.41 -13.26 -7.11
CA LEU A 150 14.65 -12.34 -6.26
C LEU A 150 15.56 -11.17 -5.91
N TYR A 151 15.10 -9.95 -6.18
CA TYR A 151 15.86 -8.76 -5.86
C TYR A 151 15.64 -8.38 -4.40
N THR A 152 16.71 -8.36 -3.61
CA THR A 152 16.67 -8.01 -2.18
C THR A 152 17.14 -6.59 -1.89
N ALA A 153 17.84 -5.94 -2.82
CA ALA A 153 18.21 -4.53 -2.76
C ALA A 153 17.60 -3.73 -3.93
N SER A 154 17.26 -2.47 -3.69
CA SER A 154 16.92 -1.53 -4.76
C SER A 154 18.20 -0.97 -5.39
N LYS A 155 18.17 -0.76 -6.71
CA LYS A 155 19.24 -0.09 -7.47
C LYS A 155 19.56 1.32 -6.97
N ALA A 156 18.62 1.97 -6.29
CA ALA A 156 18.72 3.34 -5.80
C ALA A 156 19.13 3.47 -4.32
N ALA A 157 19.45 2.36 -3.62
CA ALA A 157 19.88 2.46 -2.23
C ALA A 157 21.22 3.21 -2.15
N PRO A 158 21.30 4.37 -1.46
CA PRO A 158 22.58 5.03 -1.25
C PRO A 158 23.45 4.10 -0.42
N SER A 159 24.66 3.84 -0.88
CA SER A 159 25.74 3.33 -0.03
C SER A 159 25.81 4.21 1.21
N LYS A 160 25.58 3.64 2.40
CA LYS A 160 25.97 4.33 3.64
C LYS A 160 27.49 4.47 3.58
N SER A 161 27.97 5.65 3.17
CA SER A 161 29.36 6.04 3.30
C SER A 161 29.72 6.02 4.77
N THR A 162 30.37 4.95 5.20
CA THR A 162 30.97 4.87 6.53
C THR A 162 32.31 5.59 6.41
N THR A 163 32.37 6.84 6.83
CA THR A 163 33.66 7.50 7.08
C THR A 163 34.05 7.15 8.52
N VAL A 164 35.16 6.43 8.65
CA VAL A 164 35.84 6.11 9.92
C VAL A 164 36.46 7.37 10.51
#